data_AF-A0A0K9NYH4-F1
#
_entry.id   AF-A0A0K9NYH4-F1
#
_cell.length_a   1.000
_cell.length_b   1.000
_cell.length_c   1.000
_cell.angle_alpha   90.00
_cell.angle_beta   90.00
_cell.angle_gamma   90.00
#
_symmetry.space_group_name_H-M   'P 1'
#
loop_
_entity.id
_entity.type
_entity.pdbx_description
1 polymer ?
#
loop_
_entity_poly.entity_id
_entity_poly.type
_entity_poly.pdbx_seq_one_letter_code
_entity_poly.pdbx_strand_id
1 'polypeptide(L)' 'MAQRIVSMLRDMARNGRTVLMTIHQPSTRIFYMFDKVMLLADGKQIYFVKGSDVMTYF' A
#
# COMPACT_ATOMS: atom_id res chain seq x y z
N MET A 1 -12.53 -2.62 9.79
CA MET A 1 -11.40 -2.84 10.72
C MET A 1 -10.04 -2.49 10.08
N ALA A 2 -9.67 -3.13 8.96
CA ALA A 2 -8.39 -2.88 8.27
C ALA A 2 -8.10 -1.40 7.99
N GLN A 3 -9.09 -0.61 7.54
CA GLN A 3 -8.90 0.83 7.30
C GLN A 3 -8.41 1.60 8.52
N ARG A 4 -8.86 1.28 9.74
CA ARG A 4 -8.42 1.98 10.95
C ARG A 4 -6.95 1.69 11.24
N ILE A 5 -6.56 0.42 11.10
CA ILE A 5 -5.16 -0.02 11.26
C ILE A 5 -4.27 0.67 10.22
N VAL A 6 -4.66 0.64 8.95
CA VAL A 6 -3.89 1.30 7.86
C VAL A 6 -3.80 2.81 8.10
N SER A 7 -4.85 3.45 8.64
CA SER A 7 -4.83 4.88 8.97
C SER A 7 -3.79 5.18 10.07
N MET A 8 -3.81 4.42 11.16
CA MET A 8 -2.84 4.58 12.24
C MET A 8 -1.40 4.37 11.75
N LEU A 9 -1.18 3.34 10.93
CA LEU A 9 0.14 3.06 10.34
C LEU A 9 0.59 4.17 9.38
N ARG A 10 -0.33 4.76 8.63
CA ARG A 10 -0.05 5.91 7.76
C ARG A 10 0.32 7.16 8.57
N ASP A 11 -0.33 7.40 9.69
CA ASP A 11 0.00 8.52 10.58
C ASP A 11 1.40 8.34 11.19
N MET A 12 1.75 7.12 11.58
CA MET A 12 3.12 6.79 12.00
C MET A 12 4.14 7.04 10.89
N ALA A 13 3.81 6.70 9.64
CA ALA A 13 4.69 6.92 8.51
C ALA A 13 4.93 8.41 8.25
N ARG A 14 3.86 9.22 8.31
CA ARG A 14 3.91 10.68 8.18
C ARG A 14 4.72 11.36 9.28
N ASN A 15 4.81 10.73 10.45
CA ASN A 15 5.66 11.19 11.57
C ASN A 15 7.13 10.75 11.44
N GLY A 16 7.59 10.40 10.24
CA GLY A 16 9.00 10.14 9.92
C GLY A 16 9.43 8.68 10.06
N ARG A 17 8.50 7.73 10.22
CA ARG A 17 8.81 6.29 10.24
C ARG A 17 8.63 5.68 8.85
N THR A 18 9.43 4.67 8.53
CA THR A 18 9.15 3.82 7.36
C THR A 18 8.28 2.65 7.79
N VAL A 19 7.14 2.45 7.12
CA VAL A 19 6.22 1.33 7.38
C VAL A 19 6.15 0.45 6.14
N LEU A 20 6.46 -0.84 6.30
CA LEU A 20 6.30 -1.88 5.29
C LEU A 20 5.26 -2.89 5.77
N MET A 21 4.31 -3.24 4.91
CA MET A 21 3.30 -4.26 5.21
C MET A 21 2.90 -5.04 3.96
N THR A 22 2.46 -6.28 4.16
CA THR A 22 1.76 -7.07 3.15
C THR A 22 0.26 -7.01 3.42
N ILE A 23 -0.55 -6.87 2.38
CA ILE A 23 -2.01 -6.86 2.51
C ILE A 23 -2.64 -7.89 1.57
N HIS A 24 -3.42 -8.81 2.14
CA HIS A 24 -4.20 -9.76 1.37
C HIS A 24 -5.55 -9.12 1.08
N GLN A 25 -5.84 -8.85 -0.20
CA GLN A 25 -7.11 -8.28 -0.69
C GLN A 25 -7.48 -6.89 -0.12
N PRO A 26 -6.68 -5.86 -0.40
CA PRO A 26 -7.06 -4.48 -0.07
C PRO A 26 -8.28 -4.05 -0.90
N SER A 27 -9.17 -3.26 -0.27
CA SER A 27 -10.18 -2.53 -1.03
C SER A 27 -9.53 -1.36 -1.80
N THR A 28 -10.21 -0.88 -2.84
CA THR A 28 -9.81 0.34 -3.59
C THR A 28 -9.44 1.50 -2.68
N ARG A 29 -10.24 1.74 -1.63
CA ARG A 29 -9.99 2.82 -0.67
C ARG A 29 -8.69 2.62 0.11
N ILE A 30 -8.33 1.38 0.46
CA ILE A 30 -7.07 1.07 1.15
C ILE A 30 -5.87 1.21 0.20
N PHE A 31 -6.02 0.80 -1.07
CA PHE A 31 -4.97 0.97 -2.08
C PHE A 31 -4.51 2.44 -2.19
N TYR A 32 -5.44 3.38 -2.22
CA TYR A 32 -5.14 4.81 -2.28
C TYR A 32 -4.50 5.41 -1.03
N MET A 33 -4.37 4.64 0.06
CA MET A 33 -3.73 5.12 1.29
C MET A 33 -2.20 4.94 1.28
N PHE A 34 -1.67 4.13 0.37
CA PHE A 34 -0.23 3.83 0.30
C PHE A 34 0.53 4.86 -0.53
N ASP A 35 1.74 5.20 -0.10
CA ASP A 35 2.63 6.08 -0.89
C ASP A 35 3.26 5.33 -2.07
N LYS A 36 3.58 4.04 -1.86
CA LYS A 36 4.12 3.13 -2.88
C LYS A 36 3.50 1.75 -2.73
N VAL A 37 3.31 1.07 -3.85
CA VAL A 37 2.76 -0.30 -3.92
C VAL A 37 3.70 -1.17 -4.73
N MET A 38 4.01 -2.34 -4.17
CA MET A 38 4.80 -3.39 -4.82
C MET A 38 3.92 -4.60 -5.07
N LEU A 39 3.83 -5.06 -6.32
CA LEU A 39 3.18 -6.30 -6.68
C LEU A 39 4.24 -7.40 -6.86
N LEU A 40 4.04 -8.50 -6.14
CA LEU A 40 4.85 -9.71 -6.28
C LEU A 40 4.00 -10.81 -6.94
N ALA A 41 4.58 -11.52 -7.90
CA ALA A 41 4.03 -12.77 -8.44
C ALA A 41 5.17 -13.77 -8.58
N ASP A 42 4.94 -15.02 -8.15
CA ASP A 42 5.92 -16.11 -8.18
C ASP A 42 7.30 -15.73 -7.59
N GLY A 43 7.28 -14.98 -6.48
CA GLY A 43 8.49 -14.52 -5.79
C GLY A 43 9.26 -13.40 -6.51
N LYS A 44 8.74 -12.89 -7.64
CA LYS A 44 9.37 -11.82 -8.42
C LYS A 44 8.59 -10.52 -8.29
N GLN A 45 9.32 -9.40 -8.28
CA GLN A 45 8.72 -8.08 -8.37
C GLN A 45 8.20 -7.87 -9.81
N ILE A 46 6.90 -7.66 -9.92
CA ILE A 46 6.25 -7.35 -11.20
C ILE A 46 6.13 -5.83 -11.36
N TYR A 47 5.73 -5.13 -10.29
CA TYR A 47 5.59 -3.68 -10.30
C TYR A 47 6.03 -3.05 -8.98
N PHE A 48 6.54 -1.82 -9.08
CA PHE A 48 6.75 -0.94 -7.94
C PHE A 48 6.47 0.51 -8.35
N VAL A 49 5.33 1.03 -7.92
CA VAL A 49 4.80 2.33 -8.37
C VAL A 49 4.31 3.17 -7.20
N LYS A 50 4.03 4.46 -7.42
CA LYS A 50 3.33 5.29 -6.43
C LYS A 50 1.90 4.79 -6.27
N GLY A 51 1.36 4.85 -5.05
CA GLY A 51 -0.02 4.42 -4.80
C GLY A 51 -1.08 5.18 -5.61
N SER A 52 -0.80 6.43 -5.99
CA SER A 52 -1.63 7.23 -6.89
C SER A 52 -1.75 6.64 -8.29
N ASP A 53 -0.74 5.92 -8.76
CA ASP A 53 -0.61 5.48 -10.14
C ASP A 53 -1.08 4.03 -10.32
N VAL A 54 -1.38 3.35 -9.21
CA VAL A 54 -1.76 1.93 -9.17
C VAL A 54 -3.05 1.66 -9.94
N MET A 55 -4.06 2.53 -9.82
CA MET A 55 -5.35 2.31 -10.48
C MET A 55 -5.34 2.59 -11.98
N THR A 56 -4.24 3.11 -12.52
CA THR A 56 -4.06 3.19 -13.97
C THR A 56 -3.71 1.82 -14.57
N TYR A 57 -3.29 0.86 -13.73
CA TYR A 57 -2.85 -0.48 -14.14
C TYR A 57 -3.88 -1.60 -13.89
N PHE A 58 -4.90 -1.35 -13.07
CA PHE A 58 -5.98 -2.28 -12.74
C PHE A 58 -7.31 -1.76 -13.26
#